data_AF-A0A835P9P5-F1
#
_entry.id   AF-A0A835P9P5-F1
#
_cell.length_a   1.000
_cell.length_b   1.000
_cell.length_c   1.000
_cell.angle_alpha   90.00
_cell.angle_beta   90.00
_cell.angle_gamma   90.00
#
_symmetry.space_group_name_H-M   'P 1'
#
loop_
_entity.id
_entity.type
_entity.pdbx_description
1 polymer ?
#
loop_
_entity_poly.entity_id
_entity_poly.type
_entity_poly.pdbx_seq_one_letter_code
_entity_poly.pdbx_strand_id
1 'polypeptide(L)'
;MVRLAARSLSAVRVYDCAMENLDTLEAAQSKFDDILSCSSLEAASDKINKLAKAKELDSSLILLINRAWAAVKDSTTMRNEVKDIMYHIYKVTRKALKSMAPPEIKLLKYLLNMADPEERFTALATAFPPGAGHAVKDATALYTTPKELHKWIKMMLDAYQLNKQETDLVEARQMSDPMVIQRLFVLKETIEQEYMKQNNVLDEKDEEFKTEPESVD
;
A
#
# COMPACT_ATOMS: atom_id res chain seq x y z
N MET A 1 -18.31 -36.41 16.52
CA MET A 1 -18.36 -36.14 15.07
C MET A 1 -17.92 -34.72 14.70
N VAL A 2 -18.43 -33.66 15.35
CA VAL A 2 -18.09 -32.25 15.05
C VAL A 2 -16.58 -31.93 15.09
N ARG A 3 -15.82 -32.48 16.06
CA ARG A 3 -14.36 -32.25 16.15
C ARG A 3 -13.55 -32.85 14.99
N LEU A 4 -13.96 -34.01 14.48
CA LEU A 4 -13.26 -34.66 13.37
C LEU A 4 -13.55 -33.93 12.06
N ALA A 5 -14.82 -33.55 11.84
CA ALA A 5 -15.25 -32.74 10.71
C ALA A 5 -14.56 -31.37 10.65
N ALA A 6 -14.38 -30.71 11.80
CA ALA A 6 -13.64 -29.44 11.88
C ALA A 6 -12.15 -29.61 11.53
N ARG A 7 -11.51 -30.71 11.96
CA ARG A 7 -10.10 -31.00 11.65
C ARG A 7 -9.90 -31.37 10.18
N SER A 8 -10.81 -32.16 9.59
CA SER A 8 -10.74 -32.47 8.16
C SER A 8 -10.97 -31.22 7.31
N LEU A 9 -11.95 -30.38 7.66
CA LEU A 9 -12.20 -29.12 6.94
C LEU A 9 -11.01 -28.16 7.07
N SER A 10 -10.41 -28.05 8.25
CA SER A 10 -9.20 -27.24 8.45
C SER A 10 -8.01 -27.78 7.65
N ALA A 11 -7.82 -29.10 7.58
CA ALA A 11 -6.74 -29.71 6.82
C ALA A 11 -6.91 -29.48 5.31
N VAL A 12 -8.13 -29.66 4.78
CA VAL A 12 -8.46 -29.37 3.38
C VAL A 12 -8.24 -27.89 3.07
N ARG A 13 -8.73 -26.98 3.91
CA ARG A 13 -8.51 -25.53 3.71
C ARG A 13 -7.03 -25.13 3.73
N VAL A 14 -6.24 -25.73 4.62
CA VAL A 14 -4.79 -25.49 4.66
C VAL A 14 -4.11 -26.02 3.41
N TYR A 15 -4.52 -27.19 2.92
CA TYR A 15 -4.02 -27.77 1.68
C TYR A 15 -4.38 -26.90 0.46
N ASP A 16 -5.65 -26.51 0.33
CA ASP A 16 -6.13 -25.66 -0.77
C ASP A 16 -5.39 -24.32 -0.77
N CYS A 17 -5.24 -23.68 0.39
CA CYS A 17 -4.48 -22.43 0.53
C CYS A 17 -2.99 -22.63 0.19
N ALA A 18 -2.38 -23.76 0.60
CA ALA A 18 -1.01 -24.08 0.24
C ALA A 18 -0.84 -24.30 -1.27
N MET A 19 -1.84 -24.88 -1.94
CA MET A 19 -1.83 -25.09 -3.39
C MET A 19 -2.01 -23.80 -4.16
N GLU A 20 -2.97 -22.96 -3.79
CA GLU A 20 -3.12 -21.61 -4.35
C GLU A 20 -1.81 -20.81 -4.20
N ASN A 21 -1.16 -20.89 -3.04
CA ASN A 21 0.14 -20.25 -2.83
C ASN A 21 1.23 -20.81 -3.75
N LEU A 22 1.26 -22.13 -4.00
CA LEU A 22 2.23 -22.73 -4.92
C LEU A 22 2.03 -22.25 -6.35
N ASP A 23 0.79 -22.23 -6.84
CA ASP A 23 0.46 -21.76 -8.18
C ASP A 23 0.84 -20.27 -8.36
N THR A 24 0.62 -19.45 -7.32
CA THR A 24 1.04 -18.04 -7.35
C THR A 24 2.57 -17.87 -7.40
N LEU A 25 3.32 -18.75 -6.72
CA LEU A 25 4.78 -18.74 -6.75
C LEU A 25 5.33 -19.23 -8.08
N GLU A 26 4.74 -20.27 -8.68
CA GLU A 26 5.15 -20.78 -9.99
C GLU A 26 4.89 -19.75 -11.09
N ALA A 27 3.73 -19.10 -11.08
CA ALA A 27 3.43 -18.00 -11.99
C ALA A 27 4.41 -16.82 -11.81
N ALA A 28 4.74 -16.46 -10.57
CA ALA A 28 5.73 -15.42 -10.28
C ALA A 28 7.14 -15.81 -10.74
N GLN A 29 7.54 -17.06 -10.57
CA GLN A 29 8.81 -17.59 -11.04
C GLN A 29 8.89 -17.55 -12.57
N SER A 30 7.85 -17.99 -13.27
CA SER A 30 7.78 -17.93 -14.73
C SER A 30 7.91 -16.49 -15.25
N LYS A 31 7.20 -15.53 -14.64
CA LYS A 31 7.35 -14.10 -14.97
C LYS A 31 8.78 -13.59 -14.72
N PHE A 32 9.41 -14.02 -13.64
CA PHE A 32 10.77 -13.60 -13.32
C PHE A 32 11.79 -14.15 -14.32
N ASP A 33 11.69 -15.43 -14.66
CA ASP A 33 12.53 -16.07 -15.68
C ASP A 33 12.36 -15.41 -17.05
N ASP A 34 11.12 -15.01 -17.37
CA ASP A 34 10.79 -14.28 -18.59
C ASP A 34 11.30 -12.82 -18.63
N ILE A 35 11.58 -12.22 -17.47
CA ILE A 35 12.33 -10.95 -17.37
C ILE A 35 13.82 -11.20 -17.59
N LEU A 36 14.37 -12.27 -17.01
CA LEU A 36 15.79 -12.62 -17.11
C LEU A 36 16.20 -13.10 -18.51
N SER A 37 15.27 -13.68 -19.27
CA SER A 37 15.51 -14.18 -20.64
C SER A 37 15.58 -13.07 -21.70
N CYS A 38 15.32 -11.82 -21.32
CA CYS A 38 15.35 -10.69 -22.24
C CYS A 38 16.77 -10.43 -22.77
N SER A 39 16.88 -10.13 -24.07
CA SER A 39 18.16 -9.89 -24.74
C SER A 39 18.85 -8.57 -24.36
N SER A 40 18.15 -7.65 -23.70
CA SER A 40 18.68 -6.37 -23.24
C SER A 40 18.05 -5.90 -21.93
N LEU A 41 18.77 -5.03 -21.20
CA LEU A 41 18.27 -4.40 -19.97
C LEU A 41 17.07 -3.49 -20.23
N GLU A 42 17.00 -2.86 -21.40
CA GLU A 42 15.88 -2.01 -21.78
C GLU A 42 14.61 -2.84 -22.00
N ALA A 43 14.72 -3.97 -22.71
CA ALA A 43 13.60 -4.91 -22.91
C ALA A 43 13.08 -5.45 -21.57
N ALA A 44 13.98 -5.84 -20.66
CA ALA A 44 13.62 -6.26 -19.31
C ALA A 44 12.90 -5.13 -18.54
N SER A 45 13.37 -3.89 -18.67
CA SER A 45 12.77 -2.73 -18.00
C SER A 45 11.35 -2.43 -18.49
N ASP A 46 11.15 -2.48 -19.81
CA ASP A 46 9.84 -2.30 -20.43
C ASP A 46 8.85 -3.39 -19.99
N LYS A 47 9.33 -4.61 -19.85
CA LYS A 47 8.52 -5.73 -19.38
C LYS A 47 8.04 -5.55 -17.95
N ILE A 48 8.95 -5.14 -17.05
CA ILE A 48 8.59 -4.77 -15.67
C ILE A 48 7.55 -3.65 -15.65
N ASN A 49 7.73 -2.62 -16.50
CA ASN A 49 6.76 -1.52 -16.60
C ASN A 49 5.39 -1.98 -17.14
N LYS A 50 5.36 -2.94 -18.08
CA LYS A 50 4.11 -3.54 -18.58
C LYS A 50 3.40 -4.33 -17.48
N LEU A 51 4.11 -5.18 -16.74
CA LEU A 51 3.57 -5.92 -15.60
C LEU A 51 3.02 -4.99 -14.51
N ALA A 52 3.73 -3.89 -14.23
CA ALA A 52 3.26 -2.88 -13.29
C ALA A 52 1.96 -2.20 -13.74
N LYS A 53 1.87 -1.82 -15.02
CA LYS A 53 0.64 -1.23 -15.61
C LYS A 53 -0.53 -2.21 -15.59
N ALA A 54 -0.27 -3.50 -15.80
CA ALA A 54 -1.27 -4.56 -15.75
C ALA A 54 -1.67 -4.96 -14.31
N LYS A 55 -1.03 -4.40 -13.27
CA LYS A 55 -1.16 -4.82 -11.87
C LYS A 55 -0.75 -6.28 -11.63
N GLU A 56 0.08 -6.83 -12.50
CA GLU A 56 0.63 -8.19 -12.43
C GLU A 56 2.03 -8.25 -11.83
N LEU A 57 2.59 -7.09 -11.46
CA LEU A 57 3.77 -7.00 -10.59
C LEU A 57 3.33 -7.25 -9.13
N ASP A 58 2.93 -8.50 -8.87
CA ASP A 58 2.35 -8.94 -7.61
C ASP A 58 3.40 -9.14 -6.50
N SER A 59 2.93 -9.36 -5.27
CA SER A 59 3.77 -9.51 -4.08
C SER A 59 4.77 -10.66 -4.19
N SER A 60 4.38 -11.77 -4.82
CA SER A 60 5.23 -12.95 -4.98
C SER A 60 6.38 -12.66 -5.94
N LEU A 61 6.09 -12.02 -7.08
CA LEU A 61 7.13 -11.57 -8.02
C LEU A 61 8.08 -10.53 -7.41
N ILE A 62 7.56 -9.56 -6.66
CA ILE A 62 8.37 -8.56 -5.95
C ILE A 62 9.30 -9.24 -4.94
N LEU A 63 8.80 -10.22 -4.19
CA LEU A 63 9.58 -10.97 -3.22
C LEU A 63 10.72 -11.76 -3.88
N LEU A 64 10.44 -12.44 -4.99
CA LEU A 64 11.46 -13.18 -5.76
C LEU A 64 12.57 -12.26 -6.25
N ILE A 65 12.23 -11.10 -6.84
CA ILE A 65 13.21 -10.12 -7.30
C ILE A 65 14.07 -9.60 -6.14
N ASN A 66 13.46 -9.29 -4.99
CA ASN A 66 14.20 -8.83 -3.81
C ASN A 66 15.14 -9.92 -3.27
N ARG A 67 14.68 -11.16 -3.22
CA ARG A 67 15.46 -12.31 -2.76
C ARG A 67 16.64 -12.58 -3.69
N ALA A 68 16.41 -12.57 -5.00
CA ALA A 68 17.45 -12.72 -6.01
C ALA A 68 18.50 -11.62 -5.91
N TRP A 69 18.09 -10.36 -5.72
CA TRP A 69 19.02 -9.25 -5.53
C TRP A 69 19.85 -9.41 -4.24
N ALA A 70 19.22 -9.78 -3.12
CA ALA A 70 19.93 -10.02 -1.86
C ALA A 70 20.97 -11.15 -2.01
N ALA A 71 20.59 -12.28 -2.61
CA ALA A 71 21.49 -13.41 -2.84
C ALA A 71 22.67 -13.04 -3.75
N VAL A 72 22.42 -12.28 -4.81
CA VAL A 72 23.47 -11.84 -5.76
C VAL A 72 24.40 -10.80 -5.12
N LYS A 73 23.84 -9.87 -4.32
CA LYS A 73 24.60 -8.85 -3.59
C LYS A 73 25.57 -9.47 -2.58
N ASP A 74 25.09 -10.43 -1.80
CA ASP A 74 25.86 -11.06 -0.72
C ASP A 74 26.81 -12.17 -1.23
N SER A 75 26.63 -12.61 -2.49
CA SER A 75 27.51 -13.60 -3.10
C SER A 75 28.91 -13.03 -3.38
N THR A 76 29.93 -13.72 -2.87
CA THR A 76 31.35 -13.43 -3.17
C THR A 76 31.83 -14.08 -4.46
N THR A 77 31.07 -15.02 -5.02
CA THR A 77 31.45 -15.85 -6.18
C THR A 77 30.77 -15.43 -7.48
N MET A 78 29.71 -14.63 -7.42
CA MET A 78 29.01 -14.12 -8.61
C MET A 78 29.82 -13.03 -9.32
N ARG A 79 29.83 -13.10 -10.66
CA ARG A 79 30.48 -12.10 -11.52
C ARG A 79 29.81 -10.74 -11.37
N ASN A 80 30.59 -9.66 -11.53
CA ASN A 80 30.08 -8.29 -11.37
C ASN A 80 29.00 -7.96 -12.41
N GLU A 81 29.08 -8.48 -13.62
CA GLU A 81 28.06 -8.23 -14.65
C GLU A 81 26.69 -8.77 -14.24
N VAL A 82 26.66 -9.92 -13.56
CA VAL A 82 25.41 -10.49 -13.02
C VAL A 82 24.86 -9.61 -11.91
N LYS A 83 25.73 -9.06 -11.06
CA LYS A 83 25.34 -8.12 -10.00
C LYS A 83 24.75 -6.84 -10.59
N ASP A 84 25.36 -6.28 -11.63
CA ASP A 84 24.89 -5.06 -12.27
C ASP A 84 23.53 -5.26 -12.96
N ILE A 85 23.35 -6.37 -13.66
CA ILE A 85 22.07 -6.74 -14.29
C ILE A 85 20.98 -6.89 -13.22
N MET A 86 21.26 -7.66 -12.17
CA MET A 86 20.27 -7.90 -11.11
C MET A 86 19.95 -6.60 -10.34
N TYR A 87 20.94 -5.75 -10.09
CA TYR A 87 20.75 -4.45 -9.48
C TYR A 87 19.86 -3.55 -10.34
N HIS A 88 20.06 -3.55 -11.65
CA HIS A 88 19.23 -2.79 -12.59
C HIS A 88 17.78 -3.26 -12.55
N ILE A 89 17.52 -4.56 -12.64
CA ILE A 89 16.18 -5.15 -12.52
C ILE A 89 15.53 -4.75 -11.19
N TYR A 90 16.24 -4.90 -10.07
CA TYR A 90 15.77 -4.48 -8.76
C TYR A 90 15.39 -2.98 -8.74
N LYS A 91 16.27 -2.11 -9.27
CA LYS A 91 16.05 -0.66 -9.29
C LYS A 91 14.84 -0.27 -10.14
N VAL A 92 14.64 -0.90 -11.30
CA VAL A 92 13.49 -0.67 -12.16
C VAL A 92 12.21 -1.14 -11.48
N THR A 93 12.20 -2.33 -10.87
CA THR A 93 11.07 -2.85 -10.09
C THR A 93 10.69 -1.91 -8.94
N ARG A 94 11.67 -1.38 -8.20
CA ARG A 94 11.43 -0.38 -7.15
C ARG A 94 10.83 0.92 -7.70
N LYS A 95 11.24 1.36 -8.89
CA LYS A 95 10.68 2.55 -9.55
C LYS A 95 9.23 2.28 -10.01
N ALA A 96 8.98 1.12 -10.61
CA ALA A 96 7.65 0.72 -11.05
C ALA A 96 6.66 0.63 -9.87
N LEU A 97 7.08 0.01 -8.76
CA LEU A 97 6.27 -0.07 -7.55
C LEU A 97 5.90 1.30 -6.98
N LYS A 98 6.84 2.26 -6.97
CA LYS A 98 6.56 3.65 -6.56
C LYS A 98 5.53 4.34 -7.46
N SER A 99 5.49 3.98 -8.75
CA SER A 99 4.51 4.55 -9.68
C SER A 99 3.11 3.94 -9.50
N MET A 100 3.03 2.66 -9.12
CA MET A 100 1.78 1.96 -8.80
C MET A 100 1.14 2.40 -7.48
N ALA A 101 1.92 3.05 -6.61
CA ALA A 101 1.43 3.53 -5.32
C ALA A 101 0.26 4.52 -5.52
N PRO A 102 -0.89 4.29 -4.87
CA PRO A 102 -2.01 5.21 -4.82
C PRO A 102 -1.56 6.62 -4.38
N PRO A 103 -2.29 7.67 -4.79
CA PRO A 103 -1.99 9.04 -4.37
C PRO A 103 -1.97 9.18 -2.84
N GLU A 104 -2.77 8.41 -2.12
CA GLU A 104 -2.81 8.38 -0.65
C GLU A 104 -1.48 7.93 -0.05
N ILE A 105 -0.83 6.90 -0.62
CA ILE A 105 0.48 6.45 -0.14
C ILE A 105 1.55 7.54 -0.37
N LYS A 106 1.45 8.25 -1.51
CA LYS A 106 2.36 9.36 -1.83
C LYS A 106 2.16 10.53 -0.87
N LEU A 107 0.91 10.87 -0.57
CA LEU A 107 0.54 11.91 0.39
C LEU A 107 1.01 11.53 1.80
N LEU A 108 0.79 10.29 2.25
CA LEU A 108 1.24 9.84 3.57
C LEU A 108 2.76 9.92 3.69
N LYS A 109 3.50 9.50 2.66
CA LYS A 109 4.96 9.65 2.65
C LYS A 109 5.36 11.13 2.78
N TYR A 110 4.68 12.03 2.08
CA TYR A 110 4.93 13.47 2.15
C TYR A 110 4.67 14.02 3.56
N LEU A 111 3.51 13.71 4.14
CA LEU A 111 3.10 14.15 5.48
C LEU A 111 4.02 13.59 6.58
N LEU A 112 4.41 12.32 6.48
CA LEU A 112 5.28 11.68 7.47
C LEU A 112 6.71 12.21 7.45
N ASN A 113 7.18 12.70 6.30
CA ASN A 113 8.52 13.26 6.14
C ASN A 113 8.64 14.70 6.69
N MET A 114 7.51 15.39 6.93
CA MET A 114 7.51 16.72 7.55
C MET A 114 7.93 16.63 9.01
N ALA A 115 8.88 17.46 9.41
CA ALA A 115 9.36 17.54 10.80
C ALA A 115 8.36 18.30 11.68
N ASP A 116 7.83 19.41 11.18
CA ASP A 116 6.94 20.29 11.92
C ASP A 116 5.47 19.79 11.90
N PRO A 117 4.82 19.67 13.07
CA PRO A 117 3.40 19.29 13.14
C PRO A 117 2.45 20.29 12.48
N GLU A 118 2.69 21.60 12.58
CA GLU A 118 1.76 22.61 12.04
C GLU A 118 1.77 22.62 10.51
N GLU A 119 2.96 22.58 9.89
CA GLU A 119 3.12 22.38 8.45
C GLU A 119 2.43 21.10 7.97
N ARG A 120 2.51 20.01 8.75
CA ARG A 120 1.84 18.75 8.43
C ARG A 120 0.32 18.87 8.40
N PHE A 121 -0.27 19.52 9.39
CA PHE A 121 -1.73 19.70 9.43
C PHE A 121 -2.22 20.66 8.36
N THR A 122 -1.45 21.71 8.07
CA THR A 122 -1.74 22.62 6.96
C THR A 122 -1.72 21.87 5.62
N ALA A 123 -0.68 21.07 5.38
CA ALA A 123 -0.57 20.24 4.19
C ALA A 123 -1.72 19.22 4.08
N LEU A 124 -2.11 18.60 5.20
CA LEU A 124 -3.25 17.68 5.25
C LEU A 124 -4.57 18.40 4.86
N ALA A 125 -4.82 19.59 5.41
CA ALA A 125 -6.02 20.37 5.09
C ALA A 125 -6.06 20.77 3.60
N THR A 126 -4.92 21.12 3.00
CA THR A 126 -4.84 21.43 1.55
C THR A 126 -5.00 20.21 0.64
N ALA A 127 -4.76 19.00 1.14
CA ALA A 127 -4.87 17.76 0.38
C ALA A 127 -6.33 17.28 0.25
N PHE A 128 -7.24 17.80 1.06
CA PHE A 128 -8.67 17.55 0.93
C PHE A 128 -9.30 18.62 0.04
N PRO A 129 -9.87 18.25 -1.12
CA PRO A 129 -10.51 19.24 -1.97
C PRO A 129 -11.74 19.83 -1.25
N PRO A 130 -11.92 21.16 -1.25
CA PRO A 130 -13.16 21.77 -0.82
C PRO A 130 -14.26 21.31 -1.78
N GLY A 131 -15.37 20.80 -1.24
CA GLY A 131 -16.45 20.23 -2.05
C GLY A 131 -16.91 21.16 -3.19
N ALA A 132 -17.33 20.53 -4.29
CA ALA A 132 -17.87 21.09 -5.54
C ALA A 132 -16.87 21.57 -6.61
N GLY A 133 -16.57 20.67 -7.56
CA GLY A 133 -16.63 20.97 -8.99
C GLY A 133 -15.62 21.93 -9.62
N HIS A 134 -14.58 22.38 -8.93
CA HIS A 134 -13.57 23.22 -9.58
C HIS A 134 -12.48 22.39 -10.27
N ALA A 135 -12.46 22.51 -11.59
CA ALA A 135 -11.47 21.92 -12.48
C ALA A 135 -10.05 22.26 -12.01
N VAL A 136 -9.31 21.19 -11.69
CA VAL A 136 -7.98 21.20 -11.10
C VAL A 136 -6.97 21.83 -12.07
N LYS A 137 -6.30 22.91 -11.64
CA LYS A 137 -5.25 23.58 -12.42
C LYS A 137 -3.84 23.02 -12.18
N ASP A 138 -3.62 22.23 -11.14
CA ASP A 138 -2.27 21.72 -10.81
C ASP A 138 -2.17 20.20 -10.90
N ALA A 139 -1.42 19.73 -11.90
CA ALA A 139 -1.13 18.31 -12.15
C ALA A 139 -0.22 17.66 -11.08
N THR A 140 0.22 18.42 -10.07
CA THR A 140 1.15 17.98 -9.01
C THR A 140 0.52 17.92 -7.62
N ALA A 141 -0.72 18.40 -7.45
CA ALA A 141 -1.37 18.42 -6.15
C ALA A 141 -1.96 17.05 -5.81
N LEU A 142 -1.49 16.46 -4.70
CA LEU A 142 -1.91 15.15 -4.19
C LEU A 142 -3.26 15.28 -3.47
N TYR A 143 -4.35 15.37 -4.23
CA TYR A 143 -5.70 15.40 -3.66
C TYR A 143 -6.20 14.00 -3.31
N THR A 144 -6.86 13.87 -2.16
CA THR A 144 -7.57 12.65 -1.76
C THR A 144 -8.81 13.00 -0.93
N THR A 145 -9.66 12.01 -0.64
CA THR A 145 -10.76 12.19 0.31
C THR A 145 -10.32 11.76 1.71
N PRO A 146 -10.87 12.37 2.77
CA PRO A 146 -10.61 11.93 4.14
C PRO A 146 -10.87 10.43 4.34
N LYS A 147 -11.87 9.85 3.64
CA LYS A 147 -12.27 8.43 3.75
C LYS A 147 -11.23 7.50 3.18
N GLU A 148 -10.73 7.79 1.99
CA GLU A 148 -9.69 6.97 1.36
C GLU A 148 -8.38 7.08 2.15
N LEU A 149 -7.97 8.28 2.55
CA LEU A 149 -6.74 8.46 3.34
C LEU A 149 -6.80 7.71 4.68
N HIS A 150 -7.92 7.80 5.39
CA HIS A 150 -8.15 7.05 6.63
C HIS A 150 -8.06 5.54 6.43
N LYS A 151 -8.68 5.01 5.37
CA LYS A 151 -8.62 3.59 5.01
C LYS A 151 -7.18 3.13 4.81
N TRP A 152 -6.36 3.89 4.09
CA TRP A 152 -4.94 3.57 3.87
C TRP A 152 -4.11 3.62 5.15
N ILE A 153 -4.33 4.63 6.01
CA ILE A 153 -3.68 4.70 7.32
C ILE A 153 -4.05 3.49 8.18
N LYS A 154 -5.33 3.12 8.22
CA LYS A 154 -5.82 1.96 8.97
C LYS A 154 -5.19 0.66 8.45
N MET A 155 -5.20 0.43 7.14
CA MET A 155 -4.57 -0.76 6.53
C MET A 155 -3.07 -0.84 6.87
N MET A 156 -2.34 0.28 6.88
CA MET A 156 -0.92 0.28 7.27
C MET A 156 -0.70 -0.02 8.75
N LEU A 157 -1.56 0.50 9.63
CA LEU A 157 -1.51 0.20 11.06
C LEU A 157 -1.86 -1.27 11.35
N ASP A 158 -2.88 -1.81 10.68
CA ASP A 158 -3.30 -3.21 10.81
C ASP A 158 -2.19 -4.16 10.30
N ALA A 159 -1.56 -3.85 9.17
CA ALA A 159 -0.42 -4.61 8.65
C ALA A 159 0.79 -4.57 9.60
N TYR A 160 1.06 -3.43 10.24
CA TYR A 160 2.10 -3.33 11.26
C TYR A 160 1.81 -4.22 12.48
N GLN A 161 0.56 -4.24 12.95
CA GLN A 161 0.15 -5.09 14.07
C GLN A 161 0.20 -6.58 13.72
N LEU A 162 -0.24 -6.97 12.52
CA LEU A 162 -0.18 -8.34 12.02
C LEU A 162 1.28 -8.82 11.91
N ASN A 163 2.16 -7.99 11.35
CA ASN A 163 3.60 -8.28 11.30
C ASN A 163 4.17 -8.45 12.71
N LYS A 164 3.79 -7.60 13.68
CA LYS A 164 4.22 -7.72 15.07
C LYS A 164 3.73 -9.02 15.74
N GLN A 165 2.59 -9.56 15.32
CA GLN A 165 2.05 -10.84 15.81
C GLN A 165 2.73 -12.06 15.18
N GLU A 166 3.21 -11.95 13.93
CA GLU A 166 4.02 -13.02 13.28
C GLU A 166 5.52 -12.94 13.63
N THR A 167 6.01 -11.76 14.05
CA THR A 167 7.42 -11.51 14.40
C THR A 167 7.62 -11.32 15.90
N ASP A 168 7.31 -12.34 16.70
CA ASP A 168 7.78 -12.47 18.09
C ASP A 168 9.32 -12.70 18.19
N LEU A 169 10.08 -12.38 17.14
CA LEU A 169 11.54 -12.27 17.16
C LEU A 169 11.92 -10.82 17.48
N VAL A 170 12.46 -10.64 18.69
CA VAL A 170 12.90 -9.37 19.30
C VAL A 170 13.75 -8.48 18.37
N GLU A 171 14.41 -9.06 17.37
CA GLU A 171 15.28 -8.39 16.40
C GLU A 171 14.53 -7.47 15.41
N ALA A 172 13.25 -7.74 15.11
CA ALA A 172 12.44 -6.89 14.22
C ALA A 172 11.95 -5.59 14.88
N ARG A 173 11.97 -5.50 16.22
CA ARG A 173 11.59 -4.28 16.96
C ARG A 173 12.55 -3.11 16.71
N GLN A 174 13.78 -3.38 16.27
CA GLN A 174 14.76 -2.34 15.99
C GLN A 174 14.62 -1.72 14.59
N MET A 175 13.78 -2.27 13.69
CA MET A 175 13.73 -1.85 12.28
C MET A 175 12.45 -1.12 11.83
N SER A 176 11.51 -0.84 12.73
CA SER A 176 10.36 0.04 12.45
C SER A 176 10.48 1.30 13.31
N ASP A 177 10.70 2.46 12.69
CA ASP A 177 10.84 3.74 13.39
C ASP A 177 9.59 4.01 14.26
N PRO A 178 9.68 3.94 15.60
CA PRO A 178 8.53 4.13 16.50
C PRO A 178 7.84 5.48 16.26
N MET A 179 8.60 6.47 15.79
CA MET A 179 8.11 7.82 15.53
C MET A 179 7.19 7.88 14.31
N VAL A 180 7.42 7.04 13.29
CA VAL A 180 6.56 6.97 12.10
C VAL A 180 5.20 6.36 12.45
N ILE A 181 5.18 5.30 13.26
CA ILE A 181 3.94 4.66 13.72
C ILE A 181 3.14 5.63 14.59
N GLN A 182 3.79 6.35 15.51
CA GLN A 182 3.12 7.36 16.32
C GLN A 182 2.53 8.49 15.46
N ARG A 183 3.26 8.97 14.45
CA ARG A 183 2.75 9.98 13.50
C ARG A 183 1.54 9.49 12.71
N LEU A 184 1.52 8.21 12.31
CA LEU A 184 0.36 7.59 11.66
C LEU A 184 -0.87 7.53 12.57
N PHE A 185 -0.69 7.21 13.86
CA PHE A 185 -1.78 7.22 14.83
C PHE A 185 -2.39 8.62 14.99
N VAL A 186 -1.55 9.64 15.17
CA VAL A 186 -2.01 11.04 15.28
C VAL A 186 -2.78 11.45 14.03
N LEU A 187 -2.26 11.15 12.83
CA LEU A 187 -2.95 11.46 11.57
C LEU A 187 -4.31 10.76 11.47
N LYS A 188 -4.40 9.49 11.90
CA LYS A 188 -5.68 8.75 11.94
C LYS A 188 -6.69 9.46 12.84
N GLU A 189 -6.30 9.79 14.07
CA GLU A 189 -7.18 10.43 15.06
C GLU A 189 -7.63 11.80 14.58
N THR A 190 -6.73 12.62 14.02
CA THR A 190 -7.09 13.94 13.46
C THR A 190 -8.10 13.81 12.32
N ILE A 191 -7.92 12.85 11.41
CA ILE A 191 -8.87 12.64 10.30
C ILE A 191 -10.24 12.20 10.84
N GLU A 192 -10.26 11.31 11.84
CA GLU A 192 -11.51 10.87 12.48
C GLU A 192 -12.22 12.03 13.20
N GLN A 193 -11.48 12.85 13.94
CA GLN A 193 -12.04 13.94 14.73
C GLN A 193 -12.51 15.12 13.89
N GLU A 194 -11.66 15.59 12.97
CA GLU A 194 -11.91 16.82 12.22
C GLU A 194 -12.74 16.58 10.96
N TYR A 195 -12.62 15.44 10.29
CA TYR A 195 -13.21 15.25 8.95
C TYR A 195 -14.26 14.13 8.87
N MET A 196 -14.29 13.18 9.82
CA MET A 196 -15.31 12.13 9.85
C MET A 196 -16.48 12.46 10.77
N LYS A 197 -16.21 13.02 11.96
CA LYS A 197 -17.28 13.42 12.88
C LYS A 197 -18.09 14.61 12.37
N GLN A 198 -17.48 15.53 11.62
CA GLN A 198 -18.18 16.68 11.04
C GLN A 198 -19.17 16.31 9.92
N ASN A 199 -18.97 15.18 9.21
CA ASN A 199 -19.93 14.72 8.18
C ASN A 199 -21.27 14.23 8.77
N ASN A 200 -21.31 13.76 10.01
CA ASN A 200 -22.58 13.41 10.65
C ASN A 200 -23.43 14.64 11.02
N VAL A 201 -22.83 15.83 11.11
CA VAL A 201 -23.56 17.07 11.48
C VAL A 201 -24.10 17.80 10.23
N LEU A 202 -23.52 17.55 9.06
CA LEU A 202 -23.99 18.13 7.80
C LEU A 202 -25.16 17.35 7.21
N ASP A 203 -25.19 16.02 7.35
CA ASP A 203 -26.33 15.20 6.93
C ASP A 203 -27.60 15.42 7.77
N GLU A 204 -27.49 15.93 9.01
CA GLU A 204 -28.65 16.24 9.88
C GLU A 204 -29.26 17.63 9.60
N LYS A 205 -28.51 18.58 9.03
CA LYS A 205 -29.00 19.95 8.76
C LYS A 205 -29.80 20.09 7.46
N ASP A 206 -29.65 19.17 6.52
CA ASP A 206 -30.40 19.19 5.26
C ASP A 206 -31.81 18.57 5.38
N GLU A 207 -32.09 17.81 6.44
CA GLU A 207 -33.42 17.24 6.73
C GLU A 207 -34.33 18.19 7.53
N GLU A 208 -33.76 19.12 8.32
CA GLU A 208 -34.56 20.02 9.18
C GLU A 208 -35.20 21.19 8.42
N PHE A 209 -34.80 21.44 7.16
CA PHE A 209 -35.37 22.50 6.31
C PHE A 209 -36.57 22.08 5.44
N LYS A 210 -37.04 20.81 5.54
CA LYS A 210 -38.11 20.28 4.67
C LYS A 210 -39.48 20.10 5.30
N THR A 211 -39.68 20.46 6.57
CA THR A 211 -40.98 20.26 7.23
C THR A 211 -41.46 21.50 7.97
N GLU A 212 -42.03 22.46 7.24
CA GLU A 212 -43.13 23.28 7.75
C GLU A 212 -44.38 23.04 6.87
N PRO A 213 -45.56 22.74 7.47
CA PRO A 213 -46.76 22.39 6.72
C PRO A 213 -47.58 23.64 6.34
N GLU A 214 -47.85 23.84 5.05
CA GLU A 214 -48.95 24.70 4.61
C GLU A 214 -50.28 23.98 4.88
N SER A 215 -50.91 24.31 6.02
CA SER A 215 -52.35 24.17 6.20
C SER A 215 -53.02 25.50 5.86
N VAL A 216 -53.82 25.54 4.81
CA VAL A 216 -54.78 26.64 4.58
C VAL A 216 -56.11 26.02 4.15
N ASP A 217 -57.13 26.32 4.95
CA ASP A 217 -58.56 26.15 4.69
C ASP A 217 -59.05 26.94 3.46
#